data_AF-A0A2G9PGZ5-F1
#
_entry.id   AF-A0A2G9PGZ5-F1
#
_cell.length_a   1.000
_cell.length_b   1.000
_cell.length_c   1.000
_cell.angle_alpha   90.00
_cell.angle_beta   90.00
_cell.angle_gamma   90.00
#
_symmetry.space_group_name_H-M   'P 1'
#
loop_
_entity.id
_entity.type
_entity.pdbx_description
1 polymer ?
#
loop_
_entity_poly.entity_id
_entity_poly.type
_entity_poly.pdbx_seq_one_letter_code
_entity_poly.pdbx_strand_id
1 'polypeptide(L)'
;MRRIQLFLGLLFLAALLSAGALEDEAALYSKEGETVSVVDVSTGGSAYHFALFSDLEGVVLKEVPGGFEEVNDSAELSRAIAAYQDHVFGGLGLDSLSDVNAELEYFLDLVYPCWFGLNHWSTRTGSKFFIYTLAGPNIYPHSHAVLDDLAACPPLMNESMSRVNQSFQNLQGFVEAGDADGVLQSFSLIHSELDVMGEHYDNLSFIQSEIILEWGTNMFYTNGAWRLCDKDAEVDASIEVLKSLVSVGNRVPSDELAARINEQLAERTPIAERRRIIRTREGALSDIQNATERVSSLFSSSSLALTELNNKLSELESVYSDLEATTSLDQAREYEITFDAKKEEVYFILEGYDEFYSYYNDSAYFIGQADENVAEAVKKYGSNDERVTELQSELQGLRSQLAVAQNKLAEGAAPEVKVLLEGITMNATALSTRAAEMQPRENELDLVLVGGVVLLFLSAAGIFIYFKKYKEENAATIDIRELNNTSDSAPPRGTTESGNK
;
A
#
# COMPACT_ATOMS: atom_id res chain seq x y z
N MET A 1 -4.94 -14.76 -30.08
CA MET A 1 -4.29 -13.47 -29.74
C MET A 1 -5.24 -12.27 -29.64
N ARG A 2 -6.36 -12.18 -30.38
CA ARG A 2 -7.33 -11.05 -30.26
C ARG A 2 -8.24 -11.06 -29.01
N ARG A 3 -8.35 -12.17 -28.29
CA ARG A 3 -9.18 -12.28 -27.05
C ARG A 3 -8.45 -11.82 -25.77
N ILE A 4 -7.12 -11.89 -25.75
CA ILE A 4 -6.29 -11.48 -24.59
C ILE A 4 -6.25 -9.94 -24.47
N GLN A 5 -6.29 -9.21 -25.59
CA GLN A 5 -6.26 -7.74 -25.59
C GLN A 5 -7.60 -7.10 -25.19
N LEU A 6 -8.72 -7.79 -25.37
CA LEU A 6 -10.03 -7.31 -24.91
C LEU A 6 -10.21 -7.53 -23.39
N PHE A 7 -9.55 -8.56 -22.84
CA PHE A 7 -9.55 -8.90 -21.42
C PHE A 7 -8.74 -7.90 -20.58
N LEU A 8 -7.54 -7.52 -21.06
CA LEU A 8 -6.76 -6.43 -20.45
C LEU A 8 -7.45 -5.07 -20.54
N GLY A 9 -8.21 -4.80 -21.61
CA GLY A 9 -8.92 -3.53 -21.80
C GLY A 9 -10.14 -3.34 -20.90
N LEU A 10 -10.83 -4.42 -20.53
CA LEU A 10 -11.96 -4.39 -19.61
C LEU A 10 -11.52 -4.30 -18.13
N LEU A 11 -10.40 -4.95 -17.78
CA LEU A 11 -9.75 -4.77 -16.47
C LEU A 11 -9.19 -3.34 -16.30
N PHE A 12 -8.65 -2.73 -17.36
CA PHE A 12 -8.09 -1.37 -17.31
C PHE A 12 -9.15 -0.26 -17.11
N LEU A 13 -10.40 -0.48 -17.54
CA LEU A 13 -11.43 0.57 -17.49
C LEU A 13 -12.13 0.67 -16.12
N ALA A 14 -12.04 -0.37 -15.29
CA ALA A 14 -12.55 -0.38 -13.91
C ALA A 14 -11.49 0.00 -12.86
N ALA A 15 -10.22 0.08 -13.25
CA ALA A 15 -9.09 0.18 -12.33
C ALA A 15 -8.75 1.60 -11.81
N LEU A 16 -9.43 2.65 -12.27
CA LEU A 16 -8.88 4.01 -12.06
C LEU A 16 -9.21 4.69 -10.73
N LEU A 17 -10.01 4.11 -9.82
CA LEU A 17 -10.31 4.77 -8.53
C LEU A 17 -10.36 3.89 -7.26
N SER A 18 -10.05 2.58 -7.33
CA SER A 18 -10.00 1.71 -6.13
C SER A 18 -9.11 0.45 -6.28
N ALA A 19 -8.25 0.38 -7.32
CA ALA A 19 -7.63 -0.85 -7.82
C ALA A 19 -6.49 -1.50 -7.02
N GLY A 20 -6.03 -0.91 -5.90
CA GLY A 20 -4.83 -1.38 -5.21
C GLY A 20 -4.92 -2.81 -4.66
N ALA A 21 -6.11 -3.28 -4.28
CA ALA A 21 -6.32 -4.63 -3.76
C ALA A 21 -6.55 -5.67 -4.89
N LEU A 22 -7.28 -5.30 -5.94
CA LEU A 22 -7.70 -6.21 -7.01
C LEU A 22 -6.58 -6.50 -8.02
N GLU A 23 -5.77 -5.48 -8.36
CA GLU A 23 -4.61 -5.65 -9.24
C GLU A 23 -3.55 -6.56 -8.61
N ASP A 24 -3.46 -6.59 -7.29
CA ASP A 24 -2.46 -7.38 -6.55
C ASP A 24 -2.82 -8.83 -6.43
N GLU A 25 -4.10 -9.07 -6.19
CA GLU A 25 -4.68 -10.39 -6.15
C GLU A 25 -4.65 -11.00 -7.56
N ALA A 26 -5.12 -10.27 -8.58
CA ALA A 26 -5.02 -10.70 -9.97
C ALA A 26 -3.57 -10.87 -10.45
N ALA A 27 -2.62 -10.02 -10.01
CA ALA A 27 -1.21 -10.15 -10.36
C ALA A 27 -0.55 -11.36 -9.68
N LEU A 28 -0.98 -11.75 -8.48
CA LEU A 28 -0.54 -12.97 -7.80
C LEU A 28 -0.87 -14.20 -8.67
N TYR A 29 -2.13 -14.34 -9.09
CA TYR A 29 -2.59 -15.49 -9.87
C TYR A 29 -2.03 -15.52 -11.30
N SER A 30 -1.81 -14.35 -11.92
CA SER A 30 -1.19 -14.29 -13.25
C SER A 30 0.27 -14.79 -13.29
N LYS A 31 0.96 -14.77 -12.14
CA LYS A 31 2.38 -15.10 -12.04
C LYS A 31 2.65 -16.61 -11.97
N GLU A 32 1.63 -17.41 -11.66
CA GLU A 32 1.73 -18.88 -11.53
C GLU A 32 1.24 -19.63 -12.77
N GLY A 33 0.78 -18.93 -13.81
CA GLY A 33 0.38 -19.54 -15.09
C GLY A 33 -1.02 -20.17 -15.06
N GLU A 34 -1.84 -19.81 -14.09
CA GLU A 34 -3.20 -20.34 -13.92
C GLU A 34 -4.20 -19.70 -14.89
N THR A 35 -5.15 -20.50 -15.36
CA THR A 35 -6.26 -20.01 -16.19
C THR A 35 -7.35 -19.43 -15.29
N VAL A 36 -7.69 -18.16 -15.52
CA VAL A 36 -8.76 -17.45 -14.81
C VAL A 36 -10.03 -17.45 -15.67
N SER A 37 -11.14 -17.92 -15.11
CA SER A 37 -12.48 -17.71 -15.65
C SER A 37 -13.27 -16.81 -14.70
N VAL A 38 -14.10 -15.92 -15.24
CA VAL A 38 -14.94 -15.03 -14.42
C VAL A 38 -16.39 -15.38 -14.68
N VAL A 39 -17.14 -15.61 -13.61
CA VAL A 39 -18.58 -15.88 -13.65
C VAL A 39 -19.32 -14.75 -12.94
N ASP A 40 -20.17 -14.06 -13.68
CA ASP A 40 -20.94 -12.92 -13.19
C ASP A 40 -22.30 -13.41 -12.71
N VAL A 41 -22.62 -13.17 -11.42
CA VAL A 41 -23.89 -13.58 -10.82
C VAL A 41 -24.54 -12.41 -10.09
N SER A 42 -25.86 -12.30 -10.15
CA SER A 42 -26.60 -11.19 -9.53
C SER A 42 -27.66 -11.71 -8.58
N THR A 43 -27.65 -11.25 -7.33
CA THR A 43 -28.67 -11.61 -6.33
C THR A 43 -28.95 -10.47 -5.35
N GLY A 44 -30.22 -10.32 -4.94
CA GLY A 44 -30.62 -9.34 -3.92
C GLY A 44 -30.29 -7.88 -4.25
N GLY A 45 -30.18 -7.53 -5.54
CA GLY A 45 -29.80 -6.18 -6.00
C GLY A 45 -28.30 -5.87 -5.94
N SER A 46 -27.45 -6.88 -5.66
CA SER A 46 -26.00 -6.79 -5.76
C SER A 46 -25.51 -7.67 -6.91
N ALA A 47 -24.48 -7.20 -7.63
CA ALA A 47 -23.76 -8.01 -8.61
C ALA A 47 -22.49 -8.55 -7.95
N TYR A 48 -22.19 -9.82 -8.22
CA TYR A 48 -21.02 -10.53 -7.73
C TYR A 48 -20.24 -11.12 -8.91
N HIS A 49 -18.92 -11.17 -8.76
CA HIS A 49 -18.00 -11.73 -9.73
C HIS A 49 -17.20 -12.83 -9.06
N PHE A 50 -17.32 -14.05 -9.56
CA PHE A 50 -16.52 -15.20 -9.16
C PHE A 50 -15.33 -15.28 -10.09
N ALA A 51 -14.15 -14.93 -9.60
CA ALA A 51 -12.91 -15.20 -10.32
C ALA A 51 -12.46 -16.62 -9.95
N LEU A 52 -12.64 -17.57 -10.87
CA LEU A 52 -12.25 -18.96 -10.72
C LEU A 52 -10.86 -19.19 -11.35
N PHE A 53 -9.95 -19.73 -10.56
CA PHE A 53 -8.60 -20.14 -10.91
C PHE A 53 -8.58 -21.66 -11.05
N SER A 54 -8.11 -22.15 -12.19
CA SER A 54 -8.08 -23.58 -12.51
C SER A 54 -9.43 -24.28 -12.31
N ASP A 55 -10.52 -23.55 -12.56
CA ASP A 55 -11.93 -23.99 -12.49
C ASP A 55 -12.40 -24.50 -11.10
N LEU A 56 -11.64 -24.24 -10.02
CA LEU A 56 -11.91 -24.83 -8.69
C LEU A 56 -11.70 -23.87 -7.52
N GLU A 57 -10.78 -22.90 -7.62
CA GLU A 57 -10.47 -21.94 -6.56
C GLU A 57 -11.02 -20.58 -6.93
N GLY A 58 -11.61 -19.80 -6.03
CA GLY A 58 -12.05 -18.48 -6.45
C GLY A 58 -12.22 -17.42 -5.39
N VAL A 59 -12.04 -16.18 -5.83
CA VAL A 59 -12.30 -14.96 -5.07
C VAL A 59 -13.70 -14.46 -5.47
N VAL A 60 -14.49 -14.09 -4.46
CA VAL A 60 -15.82 -13.52 -4.68
C VAL A 60 -15.77 -12.03 -4.47
N LEU A 61 -16.05 -11.29 -5.54
CA LEU A 61 -16.08 -9.85 -5.54
C LEU A 61 -17.52 -9.37 -5.63
N LYS A 62 -17.85 -8.29 -4.95
CA LYS A 62 -19.14 -7.59 -5.03
C LYS A 62 -18.95 -6.25 -5.72
N GLU A 63 -19.82 -5.94 -6.67
CA GLU A 63 -19.89 -4.62 -7.30
C GLU A 63 -20.44 -3.59 -6.30
N VAL A 64 -19.70 -2.50 -6.11
CA VAL A 64 -20.07 -1.39 -5.25
C VAL A 64 -19.89 -0.06 -6.01
N PRO A 65 -20.54 1.04 -5.60
CA PRO A 65 -20.35 2.33 -6.26
C PRO A 65 -18.88 2.77 -6.23
N GLY A 66 -18.21 2.74 -7.39
CA GLY A 66 -16.79 3.11 -7.53
C GLY A 66 -15.81 1.94 -7.62
N GLY A 67 -16.27 0.68 -7.71
CA GLY A 67 -15.42 -0.47 -8.00
C GLY A 67 -15.97 -1.80 -7.50
N PHE A 68 -15.06 -2.64 -6.98
CA PHE A 68 -15.36 -3.96 -6.44
C PHE A 68 -14.79 -4.08 -5.02
N GLU A 69 -15.52 -4.79 -4.16
CA GLU A 69 -15.07 -5.16 -2.82
C GLU A 69 -15.06 -6.67 -2.68
N GLU A 70 -14.04 -7.22 -2.02
CA GLU A 70 -14.00 -8.64 -1.67
C GLU A 70 -15.09 -8.97 -0.65
N VAL A 71 -15.80 -10.08 -0.88
CA VAL A 71 -16.85 -10.54 0.02
C VAL A 71 -16.23 -11.32 1.17
N ASN A 72 -15.95 -10.60 2.26
CA ASN A 72 -15.37 -11.15 3.48
C ASN A 72 -16.39 -11.54 4.56
N ASP A 73 -17.67 -11.17 4.37
CA ASP A 73 -18.76 -11.53 5.27
C ASP A 73 -19.34 -12.91 4.91
N SER A 74 -19.42 -13.80 5.90
CA SER A 74 -19.87 -15.19 5.69
C SER A 74 -21.33 -15.28 5.18
N ALA A 75 -22.22 -14.38 5.63
CA ALA A 75 -23.61 -14.38 5.17
C ALA A 75 -23.76 -13.83 3.76
N GLU A 76 -22.92 -12.88 3.37
CA GLU A 76 -22.83 -12.36 2.01
C GLU A 76 -22.18 -13.33 1.04
N LEU A 77 -21.11 -14.00 1.47
CA LEU A 77 -20.44 -15.05 0.70
C LEU A 77 -21.40 -16.21 0.41
N SER A 78 -22.17 -16.65 1.42
CA SER A 78 -23.19 -17.69 1.27
C SER A 78 -24.24 -17.32 0.24
N ARG A 79 -24.67 -16.05 0.20
CA ARG A 79 -25.64 -15.55 -0.81
C ARG A 79 -25.04 -15.54 -2.21
N ALA A 80 -23.79 -15.12 -2.35
CA ALA A 80 -23.09 -15.11 -3.62
C ALA A 80 -22.89 -16.54 -4.15
N ILE A 81 -22.51 -17.49 -3.30
CA ILE A 81 -22.34 -18.91 -3.66
C ILE A 81 -23.67 -19.50 -4.12
N ALA A 82 -24.77 -19.26 -3.41
CA ALA A 82 -26.10 -19.72 -3.85
C ALA A 82 -26.46 -19.17 -5.23
N ALA A 83 -26.19 -17.89 -5.49
CA ALA A 83 -26.44 -17.27 -6.80
C ALA A 83 -25.54 -17.82 -7.92
N TYR A 84 -24.27 -18.13 -7.61
CA TYR A 84 -23.36 -18.82 -8.51
C TYR A 84 -23.88 -20.20 -8.89
N GLN A 85 -24.40 -20.94 -7.91
CA GLN A 85 -24.98 -22.25 -8.16
C GLN A 85 -26.27 -22.15 -8.97
N ASP A 86 -27.18 -21.24 -8.64
CA ASP A 86 -28.37 -20.98 -9.46
C ASP A 86 -27.98 -20.63 -10.91
N HIS A 87 -26.89 -19.91 -11.13
CA HIS A 87 -26.41 -19.58 -12.47
C HIS A 87 -25.84 -20.80 -13.21
N VAL A 88 -25.00 -21.60 -12.55
CA VAL A 88 -24.33 -22.77 -13.14
C VAL A 88 -25.32 -23.93 -13.36
N PHE A 89 -26.24 -24.14 -12.42
CA PHE A 89 -27.18 -25.26 -12.41
C PHE A 89 -28.56 -24.89 -12.95
N GLY A 90 -28.99 -23.62 -12.88
CA GLY A 90 -30.25 -23.15 -13.47
C GLY A 90 -30.28 -23.24 -15.00
N GLY A 91 -29.12 -23.45 -15.64
CA GLY A 91 -29.01 -23.78 -17.07
C GLY A 91 -29.30 -25.24 -17.41
N LEU A 92 -29.42 -26.14 -16.42
CA LEU A 92 -29.88 -27.52 -16.62
C LEU A 92 -31.41 -27.50 -16.82
N GLY A 93 -31.85 -27.10 -18.02
CA GLY A 93 -33.25 -27.14 -18.38
C GLY A 93 -33.79 -28.56 -18.49
N LEU A 94 -35.12 -28.72 -18.42
CA LEU A 94 -35.83 -29.99 -18.65
C LEU A 94 -35.45 -30.66 -19.99
N ASP A 95 -35.04 -29.87 -20.99
CA ASP A 95 -34.57 -30.38 -22.28
C ASP A 95 -33.28 -31.21 -22.14
N SER A 96 -32.36 -30.82 -21.25
CA SER A 96 -31.16 -31.60 -20.97
C SER A 96 -31.47 -32.90 -20.23
N LEU A 97 -32.48 -32.90 -19.36
CA LEU A 97 -33.00 -34.10 -18.70
C LEU A 97 -33.69 -35.05 -19.69
N SER A 98 -34.29 -34.52 -20.76
CA SER A 98 -34.87 -35.33 -21.83
C SER A 98 -33.81 -36.18 -22.53
N ASP A 99 -32.64 -35.62 -22.80
CA ASP A 99 -31.54 -36.35 -23.43
C ASP A 99 -31.01 -37.45 -22.50
N VAL A 100 -30.88 -37.16 -21.19
CA VAL A 100 -30.45 -38.19 -20.23
C VAL A 100 -31.49 -39.28 -20.06
N ASN A 101 -32.79 -38.95 -20.02
CA ASN A 101 -33.85 -39.94 -19.94
C ASN A 101 -33.91 -40.82 -21.19
N ALA A 102 -33.76 -40.24 -22.38
CA ALA A 102 -33.74 -40.98 -23.64
C ALA A 102 -32.56 -41.97 -23.70
N GLU A 103 -31.36 -41.53 -23.30
CA GLU A 103 -30.19 -42.42 -23.26
C GLU A 103 -30.34 -43.50 -22.17
N LEU A 104 -30.94 -43.18 -21.03
CA LEU A 104 -31.18 -44.16 -19.97
C LEU A 104 -32.17 -45.23 -20.41
N GLU A 105 -33.26 -44.85 -21.07
CA GLU A 105 -34.21 -45.78 -21.65
C GLU A 105 -33.53 -46.71 -22.67
N TYR A 106 -32.66 -46.16 -23.52
CA TYR A 106 -31.87 -46.94 -24.46
C TYR A 106 -30.91 -47.92 -23.76
N PHE A 107 -30.15 -47.47 -22.77
CA PHE A 107 -29.27 -48.31 -21.97
C PHE A 107 -30.03 -49.46 -21.28
N LEU A 108 -31.17 -49.15 -20.66
CA LEU A 108 -32.01 -50.16 -20.01
C LEU A 108 -32.55 -51.17 -21.02
N ASP A 109 -32.90 -50.74 -22.23
CA ASP A 109 -33.33 -51.64 -23.31
C ASP A 109 -32.22 -52.61 -23.76
N LEU A 110 -30.94 -52.22 -23.67
CA LEU A 110 -29.79 -53.10 -23.95
C LEU A 110 -29.52 -54.11 -22.82
N VAL A 111 -29.63 -53.66 -21.57
CA VAL A 111 -29.25 -54.48 -20.40
C VAL A 111 -30.39 -55.40 -19.94
N TYR A 112 -31.64 -54.94 -20.02
CA TYR A 112 -32.81 -55.64 -19.50
C TYR A 112 -33.04 -57.02 -20.13
N PRO A 113 -32.90 -57.24 -21.46
CA PRO A 113 -33.06 -58.56 -22.06
C PRO A 113 -32.08 -59.58 -21.49
N CYS A 114 -30.79 -59.22 -21.37
CA CYS A 114 -29.73 -60.07 -20.80
C CYS A 114 -30.05 -60.49 -19.36
N TRP A 115 -30.31 -59.49 -18.51
CA TRP A 115 -30.65 -59.69 -17.10
C TRP A 115 -31.93 -60.52 -16.94
N PHE A 116 -32.99 -60.17 -17.67
CA PHE A 116 -34.26 -60.88 -17.60
C PHE A 116 -34.11 -62.33 -18.05
N GLY A 117 -33.33 -62.59 -19.11
CA GLY A 117 -33.04 -63.94 -19.60
C GLY A 117 -32.39 -64.81 -18.54
N LEU A 118 -31.33 -64.31 -17.89
CA LEU A 118 -30.60 -65.02 -16.84
C LEU A 118 -31.43 -65.20 -15.56
N ASN A 119 -32.16 -64.17 -15.14
CA ASN A 119 -33.06 -64.26 -13.99
C ASN A 119 -34.23 -65.21 -14.27
N HIS A 120 -34.76 -65.22 -15.49
CA HIS A 120 -35.77 -66.20 -15.89
C HIS A 120 -35.21 -67.61 -15.93
N TRP A 121 -33.97 -67.78 -16.39
CA TRP A 121 -33.30 -69.06 -16.41
C TRP A 121 -33.08 -69.60 -14.99
N SER A 122 -32.60 -68.76 -14.07
CA SER A 122 -32.36 -69.15 -12.69
C SER A 122 -33.67 -69.47 -11.94
N THR A 123 -34.74 -68.71 -12.20
CA THR A 123 -36.02 -68.84 -11.49
C THR A 123 -36.97 -69.89 -12.10
N ARG A 124 -37.11 -69.97 -13.43
CA ARG A 124 -38.18 -70.72 -14.11
C ARG A 124 -37.74 -72.03 -14.75
N THR A 125 -36.50 -72.13 -15.24
CA THR A 125 -35.87 -73.43 -15.55
C THR A 125 -35.48 -74.20 -14.28
N GLY A 126 -35.94 -73.74 -13.11
CA GLY A 126 -36.72 -74.56 -12.20
C GLY A 126 -35.96 -75.73 -11.64
N SER A 127 -35.26 -75.52 -10.51
CA SER A 127 -34.67 -76.49 -9.58
C SER A 127 -33.96 -77.70 -10.19
N LYS A 128 -34.61 -78.52 -11.01
CA LYS A 128 -34.05 -79.65 -11.77
C LYS A 128 -32.82 -79.33 -12.60
N PHE A 129 -32.81 -78.27 -13.42
CA PHE A 129 -31.63 -77.96 -14.25
C PHE A 129 -30.46 -77.46 -13.41
N PHE A 130 -30.73 -76.58 -12.44
CA PHE A 130 -29.77 -76.18 -11.43
C PHE A 130 -29.25 -77.39 -10.61
N ILE A 131 -30.13 -78.31 -10.23
CA ILE A 131 -29.80 -79.58 -9.57
C ILE A 131 -28.98 -80.49 -10.50
N TYR A 132 -29.22 -80.51 -11.82
CA TYR A 132 -28.43 -81.29 -12.77
C TYR A 132 -27.03 -80.72 -12.94
N THR A 133 -26.90 -79.39 -12.99
CA THR A 133 -25.59 -78.71 -13.01
C THR A 133 -24.82 -78.97 -11.71
N LEU A 134 -25.50 -78.95 -10.55
CA LEU A 134 -24.90 -79.28 -9.25
C LEU A 134 -24.56 -80.77 -9.10
N ALA A 135 -25.42 -81.67 -9.59
CA ALA A 135 -25.27 -83.12 -9.44
C ALA A 135 -24.33 -83.75 -10.50
N GLY A 136 -24.05 -83.02 -11.59
CA GLY A 136 -23.26 -83.49 -12.72
C GLY A 136 -22.21 -82.47 -13.19
N PRO A 137 -21.26 -82.04 -12.33
CA PRO A 137 -20.24 -81.05 -12.70
C PRO A 137 -19.35 -81.49 -13.87
N ASN A 138 -19.20 -82.81 -14.09
CA ASN A 138 -18.46 -83.35 -15.24
C ASN A 138 -19.27 -83.37 -16.55
N ILE A 139 -20.60 -83.23 -16.46
CA ILE A 139 -21.51 -83.22 -17.61
C ILE A 139 -21.81 -81.78 -18.04
N TYR A 140 -21.86 -80.85 -17.08
CA TYR A 140 -22.11 -79.43 -17.28
C TYR A 140 -20.98 -78.57 -16.68
N PRO A 141 -19.71 -78.78 -17.07
CA PRO A 141 -18.57 -78.07 -16.48
C PRO A 141 -18.63 -76.54 -16.64
N HIS A 142 -19.13 -76.03 -17.77
CA HIS A 142 -19.24 -74.59 -18.04
C HIS A 142 -20.31 -73.95 -17.17
N SER A 143 -21.52 -74.51 -17.17
CA SER A 143 -22.61 -74.00 -16.31
C SER A 143 -22.28 -74.13 -14.83
N HIS A 144 -21.52 -75.16 -14.42
CA HIS A 144 -21.10 -75.35 -13.03
C HIS A 144 -20.08 -74.31 -12.58
N ALA A 145 -19.14 -73.93 -13.46
CA ALA A 145 -18.11 -72.96 -13.17
C ALA A 145 -18.66 -71.55 -12.86
N VAL A 146 -19.84 -71.23 -13.39
CA VAL A 146 -20.47 -69.90 -13.26
C VAL A 146 -21.64 -69.85 -12.27
N LEU A 147 -21.89 -70.91 -11.50
CA LEU A 147 -23.07 -71.00 -10.62
C LEU A 147 -23.07 -69.95 -9.49
N ASP A 148 -21.91 -69.72 -8.89
CA ASP A 148 -21.78 -68.76 -7.78
C ASP A 148 -21.99 -67.32 -8.31
N ASP A 149 -21.40 -66.99 -9.46
CA ASP A 149 -21.56 -65.69 -10.11
C ASP A 149 -22.99 -65.47 -10.60
N LEU A 150 -23.65 -66.51 -11.10
CA LEU A 150 -25.06 -66.47 -11.49
C LEU A 150 -26.00 -66.22 -10.30
N ALA A 151 -25.64 -66.68 -9.11
CA ALA A 151 -26.43 -66.42 -7.89
C ALA A 151 -26.22 -64.99 -7.37
N ALA A 152 -25.05 -64.40 -7.60
CA ALA A 152 -24.65 -63.10 -7.06
C ALA A 152 -24.95 -61.92 -8.00
N CYS A 153 -24.72 -62.05 -9.31
CA CYS A 153 -24.78 -60.93 -10.26
C CYS A 153 -26.20 -60.37 -10.51
N PRO A 154 -27.26 -61.18 -10.71
CA PRO A 154 -28.59 -60.65 -11.00
C PRO A 154 -29.20 -59.80 -9.86
N PRO A 155 -29.03 -60.15 -8.55
CA PRO A 155 -29.40 -59.28 -7.45
C PRO A 155 -28.68 -57.92 -7.45
N LEU A 156 -27.36 -57.91 -7.66
CA LEU A 156 -26.55 -56.68 -7.68
C LEU A 156 -26.97 -55.76 -8.84
N MET A 157 -27.15 -56.33 -10.03
CA MET A 157 -27.66 -55.60 -11.20
C MET A 157 -29.04 -54.98 -10.92
N ASN A 158 -29.95 -55.73 -10.27
CA ASN A 158 -31.28 -55.24 -9.93
C ASN A 158 -31.24 -54.10 -8.90
N GLU A 159 -30.35 -54.18 -7.93
CA GLU A 159 -30.13 -53.10 -6.97
C GLU A 159 -29.60 -51.83 -7.64
N SER A 160 -28.56 -51.95 -8.48
CA SER A 160 -27.98 -50.82 -9.21
C SER A 160 -28.97 -50.18 -10.17
N MET A 161 -29.70 -50.98 -10.96
CA MET A 161 -30.78 -50.48 -11.82
C MET A 161 -31.85 -49.71 -11.02
N SER A 162 -32.23 -50.21 -9.84
CA SER A 162 -33.19 -49.54 -8.97
C SER A 162 -32.64 -48.21 -8.44
N ARG A 163 -31.35 -48.18 -8.05
CA ARG A 163 -30.70 -46.96 -7.53
C ARG A 163 -30.50 -45.91 -8.61
N VAL A 164 -30.14 -46.30 -9.83
CA VAL A 164 -30.09 -45.42 -11.00
C VAL A 164 -31.46 -44.82 -11.27
N ASN A 165 -32.50 -45.65 -11.44
CA ASN A 165 -33.85 -45.18 -11.73
C ASN A 165 -34.40 -44.25 -10.64
N GLN A 166 -34.17 -44.57 -9.36
CA GLN A 166 -34.56 -43.71 -8.25
C GLN A 166 -33.82 -42.36 -8.26
N SER A 167 -32.51 -42.37 -8.53
CA SER A 167 -31.71 -41.15 -8.60
C SER A 167 -32.11 -40.26 -9.76
N PHE A 168 -32.53 -40.83 -10.88
CA PHE A 168 -33.12 -40.08 -11.99
C PHE A 168 -34.46 -39.41 -11.62
N GLN A 169 -35.33 -40.12 -10.91
CA GLN A 169 -36.59 -39.54 -10.43
C GLN A 169 -36.32 -38.40 -9.43
N ASN A 170 -35.35 -38.58 -8.54
CA ASN A 170 -34.93 -37.55 -7.60
C ASN A 170 -34.31 -36.34 -8.33
N LEU A 171 -33.46 -36.58 -9.32
CA LEU A 171 -32.82 -35.55 -10.14
C LEU A 171 -33.85 -34.61 -10.76
N GLN A 172 -34.94 -35.13 -11.32
CA GLN A 172 -36.02 -34.29 -11.84
C GLN A 172 -36.61 -33.40 -10.75
N GLY A 173 -36.91 -33.97 -9.58
CA GLY A 173 -37.42 -33.20 -8.44
C GLY A 173 -36.46 -32.13 -7.95
N PHE A 174 -35.15 -32.41 -7.93
CA PHE A 174 -34.11 -31.46 -7.54
C PHE A 174 -33.94 -30.34 -8.57
N VAL A 175 -33.97 -30.64 -9.86
CA VAL A 175 -33.93 -29.62 -10.92
C VAL A 175 -35.16 -28.71 -10.84
N GLU A 176 -36.36 -29.27 -10.67
CA GLU A 176 -37.60 -28.49 -10.50
C GLU A 176 -37.60 -27.62 -9.23
N ALA A 177 -36.93 -28.09 -8.17
CA ALA A 177 -36.77 -27.37 -6.92
C ALA A 177 -35.62 -26.36 -6.90
N GLY A 178 -34.73 -26.37 -7.91
CA GLY A 178 -33.49 -25.59 -7.89
C GLY A 178 -32.46 -26.08 -6.86
N ASP A 179 -32.51 -27.36 -6.46
CA ASP A 179 -31.63 -27.95 -5.46
C ASP A 179 -30.34 -28.47 -6.11
N ALA A 180 -29.32 -27.60 -6.20
CA ALA A 180 -28.04 -27.91 -6.82
C ALA A 180 -27.30 -29.08 -6.14
N ASP A 181 -27.35 -29.18 -4.82
CA ASP A 181 -26.70 -30.27 -4.08
C ASP A 181 -27.41 -31.60 -4.32
N GLY A 182 -28.75 -31.59 -4.34
CA GLY A 182 -29.54 -32.77 -4.72
C GLY A 182 -29.24 -33.23 -6.16
N VAL A 183 -29.07 -32.29 -7.10
CA VAL A 183 -28.65 -32.59 -8.48
C VAL A 183 -27.27 -33.24 -8.52
N LEU A 184 -26.27 -32.67 -7.83
CA LEU A 184 -24.91 -33.22 -7.77
C LEU A 184 -24.87 -34.62 -7.13
N GLN A 185 -25.61 -34.82 -6.05
CA GLN A 185 -25.72 -36.11 -5.39
C GLN A 185 -26.31 -37.16 -6.34
N SER A 186 -27.36 -36.80 -7.07
CA SER A 186 -28.02 -37.69 -8.03
C SER A 186 -27.08 -38.04 -9.19
N PHE A 187 -26.37 -37.07 -9.76
CA PHE A 187 -25.36 -37.32 -10.79
C PHE A 187 -24.23 -38.23 -10.32
N SER A 188 -23.68 -37.98 -9.14
CA SER A 188 -22.62 -38.84 -8.56
C SER A 188 -23.09 -40.28 -8.34
N LEU A 189 -24.32 -40.46 -7.84
CA LEU A 189 -24.89 -41.78 -7.62
C LEU A 189 -25.17 -42.50 -8.95
N ILE A 190 -25.74 -41.81 -9.94
CA ILE A 190 -25.95 -42.37 -11.28
C ILE A 190 -24.61 -42.80 -11.88
N HIS A 191 -23.58 -41.96 -11.83
CA HIS A 191 -22.26 -42.30 -12.36
C HIS A 191 -21.67 -43.55 -11.67
N SER A 192 -21.68 -43.58 -10.34
CA SER A 192 -21.14 -44.72 -9.57
C SER A 192 -21.89 -46.02 -9.86
N GLU A 193 -23.22 -45.99 -9.99
CA GLU A 193 -23.98 -47.20 -10.27
C GLU A 193 -23.85 -47.65 -11.73
N LEU A 194 -23.64 -46.72 -12.68
CA LEU A 194 -23.32 -47.07 -14.06
C LEU A 194 -21.98 -47.82 -14.17
N ASP A 195 -20.98 -47.46 -13.37
CA ASP A 195 -19.71 -48.22 -13.26
C ASP A 195 -19.96 -49.66 -12.78
N VAL A 196 -20.75 -49.80 -11.71
CA VAL A 196 -21.13 -51.12 -11.16
C VAL A 196 -21.93 -51.94 -12.18
N MET A 197 -22.84 -51.31 -12.92
CA MET A 197 -23.62 -51.97 -13.96
C MET A 197 -22.75 -52.41 -15.14
N GLY A 198 -21.77 -51.60 -15.57
CA GLY A 198 -20.81 -52.00 -16.60
C GLY A 198 -20.03 -53.25 -16.19
N GLU A 199 -19.45 -53.24 -14.99
CA GLU A 199 -18.70 -54.38 -14.45
C GLU A 199 -19.56 -55.65 -14.34
N HIS A 200 -20.82 -55.52 -13.91
CA HIS A 200 -21.71 -56.67 -13.81
C HIS A 200 -22.29 -57.12 -15.15
N TYR A 201 -22.39 -56.24 -16.16
CA TYR A 201 -22.89 -56.62 -17.47
C TYR A 201 -21.93 -57.60 -18.17
N ASP A 202 -20.63 -57.33 -18.13
CA ASP A 202 -19.60 -58.23 -18.66
C ASP A 202 -19.71 -59.62 -18.04
N ASN A 203 -19.94 -59.67 -16.72
CA ASN A 203 -20.14 -60.92 -16.00
C ASN A 203 -21.43 -61.63 -16.44
N LEU A 204 -22.55 -60.92 -16.62
CA LEU A 204 -23.79 -61.50 -17.14
C LEU A 204 -23.61 -62.07 -18.56
N SER A 205 -22.95 -61.31 -19.43
CA SER A 205 -22.63 -61.72 -20.81
C SER A 205 -21.79 -63.01 -20.82
N PHE A 206 -20.75 -63.07 -19.99
CA PHE A 206 -19.92 -64.26 -19.79
C PHE A 206 -20.73 -65.46 -19.27
N ILE A 207 -21.49 -65.29 -18.17
CA ILE A 207 -22.31 -66.35 -17.58
C ILE A 207 -23.30 -66.92 -18.63
N GLN A 208 -23.95 -66.04 -19.39
CA GLN A 208 -24.89 -66.48 -20.41
C GLN A 208 -24.20 -67.27 -21.52
N SER A 209 -23.01 -66.84 -21.95
CA SER A 209 -22.23 -67.55 -22.97
C SER A 209 -21.86 -68.97 -22.53
N GLU A 210 -21.43 -69.15 -21.28
CA GLU A 210 -21.07 -70.45 -20.71
C GLU A 210 -22.29 -71.39 -20.62
N ILE A 211 -23.46 -70.85 -20.25
CA ILE A 211 -24.71 -71.63 -20.25
C ILE A 211 -25.13 -72.02 -21.67
N ILE A 212 -24.98 -71.12 -22.65
CA ILE A 212 -25.34 -71.39 -24.05
C ILE A 212 -24.47 -72.50 -24.65
N LEU A 213 -23.18 -72.58 -24.30
CA LEU A 213 -22.27 -73.62 -24.80
C LEU A 213 -22.79 -75.05 -24.52
N GLU A 214 -23.50 -75.24 -23.41
CA GLU A 214 -24.01 -76.54 -22.98
C GLU A 214 -25.48 -76.75 -23.28
N TRP A 215 -26.30 -75.74 -23.02
CA TRP A 215 -27.75 -75.84 -23.06
C TRP A 215 -28.37 -75.28 -24.33
N GLY A 216 -27.59 -74.55 -25.13
CA GLY A 216 -28.04 -73.85 -26.31
C GLY A 216 -28.88 -72.61 -26.01
N THR A 217 -29.10 -71.80 -27.03
CA THR A 217 -29.79 -70.50 -26.90
C THR A 217 -31.24 -70.64 -26.47
N ASN A 218 -31.96 -71.71 -26.89
CA ASN A 218 -33.40 -71.95 -26.64
C ASN A 218 -33.85 -71.73 -25.18
N MET A 219 -32.96 -71.92 -24.22
CA MET A 219 -33.24 -71.73 -22.79
C MET A 219 -33.53 -70.27 -22.41
N PHE A 220 -33.10 -69.32 -23.25
CA PHE A 220 -33.30 -67.89 -23.08
C PHE A 220 -34.44 -67.33 -23.94
N TYR A 221 -35.26 -68.20 -24.56
CA TYR A 221 -36.46 -67.76 -25.26
C TYR A 221 -37.63 -67.62 -24.29
N THR A 222 -38.05 -66.38 -24.02
CA THR A 222 -39.08 -66.10 -23.01
C THR A 222 -40.07 -65.07 -23.53
N ASN A 223 -41.35 -65.28 -23.27
CA ASN A 223 -42.44 -64.37 -23.68
C ASN A 223 -42.41 -63.98 -25.18
N GLY A 224 -42.01 -64.91 -26.05
CA GLY A 224 -42.01 -64.70 -27.49
C GLY A 224 -40.78 -63.97 -28.06
N ALA A 225 -39.73 -63.76 -27.25
CA ALA A 225 -38.50 -63.12 -27.67
C ALA A 225 -37.26 -63.82 -27.10
N TRP A 226 -36.14 -63.69 -27.81
CA TRP A 226 -34.83 -64.04 -27.29
C TRP A 226 -34.38 -63.03 -26.24
N ARG A 227 -33.85 -63.53 -25.12
CA ARG A 227 -33.34 -62.73 -24.00
C ARG A 227 -31.84 -62.96 -23.86
N LEU A 228 -31.14 -62.59 -24.92
CA LEU A 228 -29.70 -62.73 -25.00
C LEU A 228 -29.04 -61.42 -24.54
N CYS A 229 -27.80 -61.53 -24.10
CA CYS A 229 -26.94 -60.38 -23.94
C CYS A 229 -26.56 -59.88 -25.33
N ASP A 230 -26.80 -58.59 -25.55
CA ASP A 230 -26.45 -57.91 -26.79
C ASP A 230 -24.95 -57.53 -26.77
N LYS A 231 -24.45 -56.93 -27.84
CA LYS A 231 -23.01 -56.65 -27.98
C LYS A 231 -22.53 -55.72 -26.87
N ASP A 232 -21.62 -56.19 -26.02
CA ASP A 232 -21.02 -55.44 -24.91
C ASP A 232 -20.55 -54.02 -25.33
N ALA A 233 -20.01 -53.85 -26.53
CA ALA A 233 -19.57 -52.56 -27.06
C ALA A 233 -20.66 -51.48 -27.17
N GLU A 234 -21.94 -51.85 -27.32
CA GLU A 234 -23.07 -50.90 -27.34
C GLU A 234 -23.47 -50.48 -25.91
N VAL A 235 -23.31 -51.38 -24.94
CA VAL A 235 -23.53 -51.10 -23.50
C VAL A 235 -22.45 -50.19 -22.96
N ASP A 236 -21.18 -50.48 -23.25
CA ASP A 236 -20.04 -49.63 -22.86
C ASP A 236 -20.19 -48.22 -23.45
N ALA A 237 -20.56 -48.12 -24.73
CA ALA A 237 -20.78 -46.83 -25.37
C ALA A 237 -21.91 -46.04 -24.70
N SER A 238 -23.04 -46.69 -24.38
CA SER A 238 -24.17 -46.04 -23.72
C SER A 238 -23.85 -45.62 -22.28
N ILE A 239 -23.08 -46.43 -21.54
CA ILE A 239 -22.56 -46.07 -20.21
C ILE A 239 -21.71 -44.80 -20.29
N GLU A 240 -20.78 -44.74 -21.25
CA GLU A 240 -19.91 -43.56 -21.39
C GLU A 240 -20.70 -42.31 -21.84
N VAL A 241 -21.71 -42.47 -22.70
CA VAL A 241 -22.61 -41.37 -23.06
C VAL A 241 -23.39 -40.90 -21.83
N LEU A 242 -23.99 -41.80 -21.06
CA LEU A 242 -24.70 -41.46 -19.82
C LEU A 242 -23.78 -40.75 -18.82
N LYS A 243 -22.58 -41.28 -18.57
CA LYS A 243 -21.59 -40.64 -17.71
C LYS A 243 -21.20 -39.24 -18.19
N SER A 244 -21.12 -39.03 -19.50
CA SER A 244 -20.86 -37.70 -20.06
C SER A 244 -22.02 -36.73 -19.83
N LEU A 245 -23.26 -37.22 -19.95
CA LEU A 245 -24.49 -36.45 -19.75
C LEU A 245 -24.73 -36.10 -18.28
N VAL A 246 -24.43 -37.04 -17.37
CA VAL A 246 -24.47 -36.84 -15.91
C VAL A 246 -23.11 -36.44 -15.34
N SER A 247 -22.19 -35.98 -16.20
CA SER A 247 -20.86 -35.60 -15.74
C SER A 247 -20.97 -34.46 -14.75
N VAL A 248 -20.47 -34.71 -13.55
CA VAL A 248 -20.36 -33.71 -12.51
C VAL A 248 -19.33 -32.64 -12.89
N GLY A 249 -18.37 -32.93 -13.79
CA GLY A 249 -17.27 -32.01 -14.10
C GLY A 249 -16.55 -31.52 -12.82
N ASN A 250 -16.03 -30.29 -12.84
CA ASN A 250 -15.46 -29.60 -11.67
C ASN A 250 -16.55 -29.01 -10.72
N ARG A 251 -17.79 -29.50 -10.77
CA ARG A 251 -18.87 -28.93 -9.96
C ARG A 251 -18.81 -29.48 -8.54
N VAL A 252 -18.52 -28.61 -7.58
CA VAL A 252 -18.34 -28.93 -6.16
C VAL A 252 -19.64 -28.62 -5.40
N PRO A 253 -20.09 -29.45 -4.43
CA PRO A 253 -21.23 -29.15 -3.56
C PRO A 253 -21.10 -27.80 -2.83
N SER A 254 -22.22 -27.17 -2.48
CA SER A 254 -22.26 -25.81 -1.88
C SER A 254 -21.38 -25.70 -0.64
N ASP A 255 -21.51 -26.66 0.26
CA ASP A 255 -20.83 -26.66 1.55
C ASP A 255 -19.31 -26.87 1.41
N GLU A 256 -18.90 -27.71 0.46
CA GLU A 256 -17.48 -27.98 0.20
C GLU A 256 -16.82 -26.79 -0.52
N LEU A 257 -17.51 -26.18 -1.48
CA LEU A 257 -17.04 -24.95 -2.14
C LEU A 257 -16.92 -23.81 -1.12
N ALA A 258 -17.92 -23.63 -0.25
CA ALA A 258 -17.88 -22.62 0.80
C ALA A 258 -16.76 -22.88 1.81
N ALA A 259 -16.55 -24.13 2.24
CA ALA A 259 -15.47 -24.48 3.16
C ALA A 259 -14.09 -24.19 2.56
N ARG A 260 -13.87 -24.56 1.29
CA ARG A 260 -12.61 -24.32 0.57
C ARG A 260 -12.35 -22.82 0.36
N ILE A 261 -13.37 -22.05 -0.04
CA ILE A 261 -13.24 -20.59 -0.17
C ILE A 261 -12.89 -19.96 1.18
N ASN A 262 -13.58 -20.36 2.26
CA ASN A 262 -13.30 -19.81 3.60
C ASN A 262 -11.92 -20.18 4.13
N GLU A 263 -11.45 -21.41 3.90
CA GLU A 263 -10.11 -21.85 4.30
C GLU A 263 -9.02 -21.07 3.58
N GLN A 264 -9.16 -20.91 2.26
CA GLN A 264 -8.22 -20.14 1.43
C GLN A 264 -8.25 -18.64 1.77
N LEU A 265 -9.44 -18.08 2.03
CA LEU A 265 -9.59 -16.68 2.45
C LEU A 265 -8.88 -16.42 3.78
N ALA A 266 -9.02 -17.34 4.74
CA ALA A 266 -8.35 -17.26 6.04
C ALA A 266 -6.81 -17.28 5.91
N GLU A 267 -6.28 -18.04 4.95
CA GLU A 267 -4.84 -18.08 4.66
C GLU A 267 -4.33 -16.80 3.95
N ARG A 268 -5.15 -16.24 3.05
CA ARG A 268 -4.74 -15.15 2.14
C ARG A 268 -4.93 -13.74 2.73
N THR A 269 -5.97 -13.53 3.53
CA THR A 269 -6.27 -12.25 4.22
C THR A 269 -5.03 -11.63 4.90
N PRO A 270 -4.24 -12.36 5.72
CA PRO A 270 -3.08 -11.75 6.37
C PRO A 270 -1.95 -11.35 5.40
N ILE A 271 -1.82 -12.03 4.25
CA ILE A 271 -0.82 -11.70 3.24
C ILE A 271 -1.22 -10.43 2.47
N ALA A 272 -2.49 -10.31 2.11
CA ALA A 272 -3.02 -9.13 1.42
C ALA A 272 -2.89 -7.87 2.29
N GLU A 273 -3.31 -7.94 3.56
CA GLU A 273 -3.21 -6.82 4.49
C GLU A 273 -1.74 -6.40 4.73
N ARG A 274 -0.81 -7.36 4.82
CA ARG A 274 0.63 -7.06 4.95
C ARG A 274 1.14 -6.21 3.79
N ARG A 275 0.78 -6.56 2.56
CA ARG A 275 1.21 -5.82 1.35
C ARG A 275 0.58 -4.43 1.29
N ARG A 276 -0.69 -4.31 1.69
CA ARG A 276 -1.38 -3.02 1.78
C ARG A 276 -0.64 -2.06 2.72
N ILE A 277 -0.20 -2.54 3.88
CA ILE A 277 0.60 -1.75 4.83
C ILE A 277 1.88 -1.26 4.15
N ILE A 278 2.66 -2.17 3.53
CA ILE A 278 3.92 -1.84 2.84
C ILE A 278 3.70 -0.72 1.80
N ARG A 279 2.73 -0.88 0.88
CA ARG A 279 2.48 0.13 -0.16
C ARG A 279 2.01 1.47 0.34
N THR A 280 1.13 1.46 1.35
CA THR A 280 0.65 2.71 1.95
C THR A 280 1.84 3.49 2.52
N ARG A 281 2.84 2.80 3.08
CA ARG A 281 4.06 3.42 3.59
C ARG A 281 5.09 3.74 2.51
N GLU A 282 5.12 3.01 1.40
CA GLU A 282 5.88 3.37 0.20
C GLU A 282 5.45 4.75 -0.33
N GLY A 283 4.14 4.96 -0.47
CA GLY A 283 3.59 6.25 -0.87
C GLY A 283 3.94 7.38 0.10
N ALA A 284 3.79 7.13 1.40
CA ALA A 284 4.16 8.10 2.43
C ALA A 284 5.67 8.43 2.44
N LEU A 285 6.53 7.43 2.21
CA LEU A 285 7.98 7.63 2.10
C LEU A 285 8.32 8.50 0.89
N SER A 286 7.69 8.24 -0.26
CA SER A 286 7.87 9.06 -1.47
C SER A 286 7.47 10.52 -1.25
N ASP A 287 6.36 10.77 -0.55
CA ASP A 287 5.92 12.13 -0.23
C ASP A 287 6.93 12.88 0.65
N ILE A 288 7.51 12.19 1.64
CA ILE A 288 8.53 12.74 2.55
C ILE A 288 9.85 13.00 1.81
N GLN A 289 10.26 12.10 0.92
CA GLN A 289 11.43 12.30 0.06
C GLN A 289 11.26 13.55 -0.82
N ASN A 290 10.09 13.71 -1.46
CA ASN A 290 9.77 14.90 -2.24
C ASN A 290 9.81 16.19 -1.39
N ALA A 291 9.26 16.15 -0.17
CA ALA A 291 9.31 17.28 0.76
C ALA A 291 10.76 17.61 1.18
N THR A 292 11.57 16.60 1.43
CA THR A 292 13.00 16.73 1.77
C THR A 292 13.81 17.34 0.64
N GLU A 293 13.56 16.92 -0.60
CA GLU A 293 14.16 17.51 -1.79
C GLU A 293 13.78 18.98 -1.94
N ARG A 294 12.50 19.33 -1.72
CA ARG A 294 12.04 20.72 -1.75
C ARG A 294 12.79 21.57 -0.72
N VAL A 295 12.86 21.13 0.54
CA VAL A 295 13.59 21.85 1.60
C VAL A 295 15.08 21.97 1.26
N SER A 296 15.70 20.88 0.78
CA SER A 296 17.11 20.90 0.34
C SER A 296 17.36 21.90 -0.78
N SER A 297 16.40 22.07 -1.70
CA SER A 297 16.50 23.05 -2.78
C SER A 297 16.49 24.50 -2.26
N LEU A 298 15.71 24.79 -1.22
CA LEU A 298 15.65 26.13 -0.59
C LEU A 298 17.02 26.51 0.01
N PHE A 299 17.66 25.57 0.72
CA PHE A 299 18.94 25.80 1.40
C PHE A 299 20.18 25.56 0.52
N SER A 300 20.01 25.18 -0.74
CA SER A 300 21.12 24.94 -1.67
C SER A 300 21.97 26.20 -1.93
N SER A 301 21.35 27.37 -1.95
CA SER A 301 22.02 28.66 -2.14
C SER A 301 22.85 29.11 -0.93
N SER A 302 22.52 28.61 0.26
CA SER A 302 23.12 29.02 1.53
C SER A 302 24.23 28.08 2.03
N SER A 303 24.56 27.02 1.28
CA SER A 303 25.58 26.02 1.65
C SER A 303 25.35 25.38 3.04
N LEU A 304 24.10 25.38 3.52
CA LEU A 304 23.75 24.82 4.82
C LEU A 304 23.60 23.29 4.69
N ALA A 305 24.28 22.54 5.56
CA ALA A 305 24.13 21.10 5.63
C ALA A 305 22.90 20.71 6.47
N LEU A 306 21.91 20.04 5.87
CA LEU A 306 20.70 19.55 6.53
C LEU A 306 20.94 18.18 7.21
N THR A 307 21.97 18.10 8.03
CA THR A 307 22.50 16.83 8.58
C THR A 307 21.43 16.04 9.34
N GLU A 308 20.72 16.69 10.27
CA GLU A 308 19.70 16.00 11.07
C GLU A 308 18.51 15.49 10.23
N LEU A 309 18.07 16.27 9.24
CA LEU A 309 17.01 15.83 8.31
C LEU A 309 17.43 14.59 7.53
N ASN A 310 18.65 14.58 6.99
CA ASN A 310 19.19 13.45 6.25
C ASN A 310 19.36 12.20 7.13
N ASN A 311 19.80 12.37 8.38
CA ASN A 311 19.90 11.27 9.34
C ASN A 311 18.52 10.65 9.62
N LYS A 312 17.50 11.50 9.86
CA LYS A 312 16.14 11.06 10.17
C LYS A 312 15.42 10.44 8.98
N LEU A 313 15.66 10.97 7.78
CA LEU A 313 15.19 10.33 6.54
C LEU A 313 15.82 8.94 6.38
N SER A 314 17.13 8.80 6.62
CA SER A 314 17.81 7.51 6.54
C SER A 314 17.30 6.50 7.60
N GLU A 315 17.00 6.96 8.82
CA GLU A 315 16.34 6.12 9.84
C GLU A 315 14.97 5.63 9.34
N LEU A 316 14.16 6.51 8.74
CA LEU A 316 12.84 6.16 8.20
C LEU A 316 12.94 5.17 7.02
N GLU A 317 13.89 5.39 6.11
CA GLU A 317 14.17 4.49 4.98
C GLU A 317 14.62 3.10 5.47
N SER A 318 15.41 3.04 6.54
CA SER A 318 15.80 1.77 7.17
C SER A 318 14.57 1.03 7.74
N VAL A 319 13.69 1.73 8.46
CA VAL A 319 12.47 1.13 9.00
C VAL A 319 11.54 0.65 7.89
N TYR A 320 11.46 1.39 6.77
CA TYR A 320 10.71 0.95 5.60
C TYR A 320 11.31 -0.31 4.96
N SER A 321 12.64 -0.39 4.83
CA SER A 321 13.31 -1.60 4.34
C SER A 321 13.05 -2.81 5.24
N ASP A 322 13.00 -2.62 6.56
CA ASP A 322 12.66 -3.68 7.51
C ASP A 322 11.18 -4.09 7.39
N LEU A 323 10.27 -3.12 7.19
CA LEU A 323 8.85 -3.35 6.91
C LEU A 323 8.65 -4.18 5.62
N GLU A 324 9.37 -3.85 4.55
CA GLU A 324 9.31 -4.58 3.27
C GLU A 324 9.81 -6.02 3.41
N ALA A 325 10.80 -6.26 4.27
CA ALA A 325 11.36 -7.58 4.54
C ALA A 325 10.49 -8.48 5.45
N THR A 326 9.36 -7.98 5.96
CA THR A 326 8.50 -8.74 6.88
C THR A 326 7.86 -9.98 6.22
N THR A 327 7.74 -11.05 7.01
CA THR A 327 7.17 -12.33 6.54
C THR A 327 5.76 -12.58 7.07
N SER A 328 5.35 -11.89 8.14
CA SER A 328 4.02 -12.03 8.74
C SER A 328 3.31 -10.68 8.89
N LEU A 329 1.97 -10.73 9.02
CA LEU A 329 1.15 -9.53 9.26
C LEU A 329 1.49 -8.85 10.59
N ASP A 330 1.72 -9.63 11.65
CA ASP A 330 2.04 -9.08 12.97
C ASP A 330 3.37 -8.30 12.96
N GLN A 331 4.38 -8.83 12.27
CA GLN A 331 5.65 -8.11 12.06
C GLN A 331 5.41 -6.80 11.30
N ALA A 332 4.62 -6.85 10.22
CA ALA A 332 4.33 -5.64 9.44
C ALA A 332 3.59 -4.58 10.25
N ARG A 333 2.66 -4.95 11.14
CA ARG A 333 1.97 -4.01 12.04
C ARG A 333 2.90 -3.39 13.07
N GLU A 334 3.87 -4.15 13.59
CA GLU A 334 4.89 -3.62 14.51
C GLU A 334 5.78 -2.58 13.82
N TYR A 335 6.25 -2.89 12.60
CA TYR A 335 7.02 -1.94 11.80
C TYR A 335 6.17 -0.77 11.29
N GLU A 336 4.88 -0.95 11.03
CA GLU A 336 3.96 0.14 10.67
C GLU A 336 3.91 1.22 11.76
N ILE A 337 3.74 0.81 13.02
CA ILE A 337 3.72 1.72 14.17
C ILE A 337 5.06 2.46 14.29
N THR A 338 6.16 1.73 14.10
CA THR A 338 7.52 2.30 14.17
C THR A 338 7.77 3.29 13.02
N PHE A 339 7.32 2.95 11.81
CA PHE A 339 7.38 3.82 10.63
C PHE A 339 6.59 5.10 10.88
N ASP A 340 5.37 5.00 11.39
CA ASP A 340 4.55 6.19 11.66
C ASP A 340 5.17 7.09 12.73
N ALA A 341 5.75 6.54 13.80
CA ALA A 341 6.46 7.33 14.79
C ALA A 341 7.67 8.07 14.17
N LYS A 342 8.46 7.40 13.33
CA LYS A 342 9.61 8.01 12.65
C LYS A 342 9.22 9.03 11.59
N LYS A 343 8.12 8.78 10.89
CA LYS A 343 7.51 9.73 9.96
C LYS A 343 7.17 11.05 10.65
N GLU A 344 6.56 11.00 11.83
CA GLU A 344 6.25 12.21 12.60
C GLU A 344 7.52 12.96 13.04
N GLU A 345 8.60 12.26 13.43
CA GLU A 345 9.90 12.90 13.72
C GLU A 345 10.42 13.67 12.49
N VAL A 346 10.35 13.09 11.30
CA VAL A 346 10.80 13.74 10.05
C VAL A 346 9.91 14.92 9.69
N TYR A 347 8.58 14.78 9.78
CA TYR A 347 7.65 15.88 9.49
C TYR A 347 7.87 17.08 10.41
N PHE A 348 8.05 16.84 11.71
CA PHE A 348 8.34 17.91 12.66
C PHE A 348 9.59 18.72 12.27
N ILE A 349 10.63 18.04 11.79
CA ILE A 349 11.86 18.69 11.32
C ILE A 349 11.62 19.45 10.00
N LEU A 350 10.90 18.85 9.05
CA LEU A 350 10.56 19.47 7.76
C LEU A 350 9.74 20.75 7.91
N GLU A 351 8.69 20.72 8.74
CA GLU A 351 7.87 21.90 9.05
C GLU A 351 8.74 23.01 9.65
N GLY A 352 9.65 22.64 10.56
CA GLY A 352 10.64 23.57 11.09
C GLY A 352 11.42 24.24 9.96
N TYR A 353 12.11 23.49 9.12
CA TYR A 353 12.93 24.08 8.05
C TYR A 353 12.15 24.98 7.09
N ASP A 354 10.92 24.61 6.72
CA ASP A 354 10.08 25.42 5.83
C ASP A 354 9.69 26.76 6.47
N GLU A 355 9.37 26.77 7.78
CA GLU A 355 9.10 28.00 8.53
C GLU A 355 10.36 28.86 8.70
N PHE A 356 11.52 28.26 9.02
CA PHE A 356 12.76 29.01 9.31
C PHE A 356 13.45 29.59 8.09
N TYR A 357 13.21 29.04 6.90
CA TYR A 357 13.84 29.52 5.68
C TYR A 357 13.60 31.02 5.46
N SER A 358 12.38 31.52 5.71
CA SER A 358 12.06 32.94 5.57
C SER A 358 12.89 33.81 6.52
N TYR A 359 12.96 33.43 7.80
CA TYR A 359 13.72 34.18 8.81
C TYR A 359 15.22 34.19 8.52
N TYR A 360 15.75 33.06 8.07
CA TYR A 360 17.14 32.95 7.68
C TYR A 360 17.46 33.87 6.50
N ASN A 361 16.62 33.85 5.47
CA ASN A 361 16.79 34.68 4.28
C ASN A 361 16.72 36.18 4.62
N ASP A 362 15.79 36.58 5.49
CA ASP A 362 15.68 37.95 5.97
C ASP A 362 16.95 38.38 6.75
N SER A 363 17.41 37.57 7.71
CA SER A 363 18.63 37.88 8.47
C SER A 363 19.85 38.03 7.56
N ALA A 364 20.02 37.14 6.59
CA ALA A 364 21.10 37.20 5.62
C ALA A 364 21.03 38.47 4.76
N TYR A 365 19.83 38.82 4.29
CA TYR A 365 19.58 40.05 3.52
C TYR A 365 19.92 41.32 4.31
N PHE A 366 19.44 41.44 5.55
CA PHE A 366 19.70 42.64 6.37
C PHE A 366 21.16 42.74 6.83
N ILE A 367 21.84 41.62 7.08
CA ILE A 367 23.31 41.63 7.28
C ILE A 367 24.02 42.12 6.01
N GLY A 368 23.57 41.71 4.83
CA GLY A 368 24.09 42.20 3.55
C GLY A 368 23.95 43.72 3.42
N GLN A 369 22.76 44.27 3.71
CA GLN A 369 22.57 45.73 3.70
C GLN A 369 23.43 46.45 4.73
N ALA A 370 23.56 45.90 5.94
CA ALA A 370 24.42 46.48 6.96
C ALA A 370 25.89 46.50 6.51
N ASP A 371 26.37 45.43 5.87
CA ASP A 371 27.73 45.37 5.30
C ASP A 371 27.96 46.43 4.22
N GLU A 372 27.01 46.62 3.31
CA GLU A 372 27.08 47.65 2.27
C GLU A 372 27.16 49.07 2.88
N ASN A 373 26.29 49.37 3.85
CA ASN A 373 26.25 50.69 4.49
C ASN A 373 27.48 50.95 5.36
N VAL A 374 27.98 49.94 6.07
CA VAL A 374 29.23 50.04 6.83
C VAL A 374 30.41 50.24 5.89
N ALA A 375 30.48 49.53 4.76
CA ALA A 375 31.51 49.74 3.75
C ALA A 375 31.46 51.16 3.16
N GLU A 376 30.27 51.71 2.94
CA GLU A 376 30.10 53.10 2.51
C GLU A 376 30.56 54.11 3.60
N ALA A 377 30.26 53.84 4.87
CA ALA A 377 30.73 54.65 6.00
C ALA A 377 32.27 54.62 6.11
N VAL A 378 32.89 53.45 5.94
CA VAL A 378 34.36 53.29 5.87
C VAL A 378 34.94 54.13 4.74
N LYS A 379 34.30 54.14 3.56
CA LYS A 379 34.73 54.92 2.40
C LYS A 379 34.61 56.43 2.63
N LYS A 380 33.56 56.89 3.33
CA LYS A 380 33.29 58.31 3.60
C LYS A 380 34.14 58.88 4.74
N TYR A 381 34.28 58.15 5.84
CA TYR A 381 34.84 58.65 7.09
C TYR A 381 36.21 58.06 7.43
N GLY A 382 36.62 57.00 6.74
CA GLY A 382 37.89 56.31 6.94
C GLY A 382 37.80 55.17 7.95
N SER A 383 38.64 54.14 7.75
CA SER A 383 38.65 52.92 8.56
C SER A 383 39.14 53.10 10.00
N ASN A 384 39.75 54.25 10.32
CA ASN A 384 40.31 54.53 11.64
C ASN A 384 39.39 55.45 12.48
N ASP A 385 38.23 55.87 11.96
CA ASP A 385 37.23 56.56 12.79
C ASP A 385 36.71 55.55 13.82
N GLU A 386 36.73 55.94 15.10
CA GLU A 386 36.33 55.10 16.23
C GLU A 386 34.89 54.56 16.06
N ARG A 387 33.99 55.39 15.53
CA ARG A 387 32.60 55.02 15.28
C ARG A 387 32.49 54.01 14.14
N VAL A 388 33.31 54.13 13.10
CA VAL A 388 33.35 53.15 11.98
C VAL A 388 33.92 51.82 12.47
N THR A 389 34.93 51.87 13.34
CA THR A 389 35.53 50.68 13.95
C THR A 389 34.50 49.93 14.81
N GLU A 390 33.68 50.67 15.57
CA GLU A 390 32.56 50.11 16.34
C GLU A 390 31.53 49.42 15.44
N LEU A 391 31.09 50.08 14.35
CA LEU A 391 30.15 49.50 13.38
C LEU A 391 30.70 48.22 12.73
N GLN A 392 31.99 48.19 12.38
CA GLN A 392 32.65 47.00 11.83
C GLN A 392 32.69 45.84 12.82
N SER A 393 32.97 46.13 14.11
CA SER A 393 32.96 45.14 15.18
C SER A 393 31.57 44.56 15.40
N GLU A 394 30.54 45.40 15.44
CA GLU A 394 29.14 44.97 15.55
C GLU A 394 28.71 44.09 14.37
N LEU A 395 29.08 44.46 13.14
CA LEU A 395 28.80 43.66 11.94
C LEU A 395 29.44 42.28 12.00
N GLN A 396 30.69 42.19 12.48
CA GLN A 396 31.37 40.92 12.67
C GLN A 396 30.70 40.06 13.75
N GLY A 397 30.17 40.71 14.81
CA GLY A 397 29.34 40.06 15.82
C GLY A 397 28.07 39.44 15.22
N LEU A 398 27.35 40.16 14.37
CA LEU A 398 26.14 39.66 13.70
C LEU A 398 26.43 38.50 12.76
N ARG A 399 27.52 38.57 11.99
CA ARG A 399 27.97 37.45 11.13
C ARG A 399 28.28 36.20 11.94
N SER A 400 28.92 36.35 13.09
CA SER A 400 29.19 35.25 14.01
C SER A 400 27.90 34.64 14.56
N GLN A 401 26.92 35.47 14.95
CA GLN A 401 25.61 34.99 15.41
C GLN A 401 24.84 34.24 14.32
N LEU A 402 24.89 34.72 13.07
CA LEU A 402 24.28 34.02 11.93
C LEU A 402 24.94 32.64 11.71
N ALA A 403 26.27 32.55 11.81
CA ALA A 403 26.97 31.27 11.71
C ALA A 403 26.59 30.31 12.84
N VAL A 404 26.38 30.80 14.07
CA VAL A 404 25.85 30.00 15.18
C VAL A 404 24.42 29.52 14.90
N ALA A 405 23.57 30.38 14.36
CA ALA A 405 22.21 30.02 13.96
C ALA A 405 22.22 28.93 12.87
N GLN A 406 23.11 29.03 11.89
CA GLN A 406 23.30 28.03 10.84
C GLN A 406 23.72 26.67 11.41
N ASN A 407 24.68 26.63 12.33
CA ASN A 407 25.11 25.38 12.97
C ASN A 407 23.98 24.74 13.78
N LYS A 408 23.24 25.55 14.56
CA LYS A 408 22.07 25.07 15.30
C LYS A 408 20.96 24.55 14.38
N LEU A 409 20.75 25.19 13.23
CA LEU A 409 19.79 24.75 12.24
C LEU A 409 20.21 23.39 11.66
N ALA A 410 21.50 23.21 11.33
CA ALA A 410 22.05 21.94 10.84
C ALA A 410 21.89 20.79 11.84
N GLU A 411 21.87 21.10 13.15
CA GLU A 411 21.63 20.17 14.27
C GLU A 411 20.13 19.94 14.56
N GLY A 412 19.21 20.55 13.81
CA GLY A 412 17.77 20.39 14.00
C GLY A 412 17.16 21.21 15.16
N ALA A 413 17.90 22.14 15.76
CA ALA A 413 17.44 23.00 16.87
C ALA A 413 16.58 24.19 16.39
N ALA A 414 15.70 23.91 15.44
CA ALA A 414 14.99 24.87 14.63
C ALA A 414 14.14 25.88 15.45
N PRO A 415 13.36 25.47 16.49
CA PRO A 415 12.58 26.39 17.31
C PRO A 415 13.41 27.42 18.09
N GLU A 416 14.61 27.05 18.56
CA GLU A 416 15.51 27.97 19.27
C GLU A 416 16.17 28.98 18.34
N VAL A 417 16.33 28.60 17.07
CA VAL A 417 16.96 29.43 16.03
C VAL A 417 16.07 30.59 15.62
N LYS A 418 14.74 30.44 15.71
CA LYS A 418 13.77 31.50 15.37
C LYS A 418 14.07 32.84 16.05
N VAL A 419 14.11 32.82 17.39
CA VAL A 419 14.29 34.02 18.21
C VAL A 419 15.65 34.65 17.96
N LEU A 420 16.66 33.81 17.73
CA LEU A 420 18.01 34.26 17.39
C LEU A 420 18.03 35.00 16.05
N LEU A 421 17.42 34.43 15.00
CA LEU A 421 17.34 35.05 13.67
C LEU A 421 16.53 36.35 13.69
N GLU A 422 15.39 36.38 14.37
CA GLU A 422 14.62 37.62 14.55
C GLU A 422 15.46 38.72 15.23
N GLY A 423 16.22 38.37 16.28
CA GLY A 423 17.15 39.28 16.95
C GLY A 423 18.28 39.77 16.03
N ILE A 424 18.86 38.87 15.23
CA ILE A 424 19.88 39.22 14.23
C ILE A 424 19.31 40.21 13.21
N THR A 425 18.12 39.94 12.68
CA THR A 425 17.43 40.81 11.71
C THR A 425 17.20 42.22 12.28
N MET A 426 16.69 42.32 13.51
CA MET A 426 16.48 43.62 14.18
C MET A 426 17.78 44.39 14.38
N ASN A 427 18.83 43.71 14.86
CA ASN A 427 20.12 44.34 15.11
C ASN A 427 20.83 44.75 13.82
N ALA A 428 20.76 43.92 12.77
CA ALA A 428 21.30 44.24 11.45
C ALA A 428 20.60 45.45 10.83
N THR A 429 19.27 45.55 10.99
CA THR A 429 18.49 46.73 10.56
C THR A 429 18.95 47.98 11.31
N ALA A 430 19.07 47.91 12.64
CA ALA A 430 19.52 49.04 13.45
C ALA A 430 20.96 49.47 13.13
N LEU A 431 21.85 48.51 12.86
CA LEU A 431 23.22 48.77 12.43
C LEU A 431 23.27 49.44 11.06
N SER A 432 22.51 48.91 10.10
CA SER A 432 22.36 49.45 8.75
C SER A 432 21.91 50.91 8.78
N THR A 433 20.86 51.23 9.55
CA THR A 433 20.37 52.61 9.71
C THR A 433 21.41 53.52 10.35
N ARG A 434 22.09 53.09 11.43
CA ARG A 434 23.15 53.89 12.07
C ARG A 434 24.33 54.16 11.14
N ALA A 435 24.72 53.18 10.32
CA ALA A 435 25.79 53.35 9.34
C ALA A 435 25.39 54.33 8.22
N ALA A 436 24.15 54.26 7.74
CA ALA A 436 23.63 55.15 6.71
C ALA A 436 23.45 56.61 7.19
N GLU A 437 23.00 56.80 8.43
CA GLU A 437 22.72 58.12 9.03
C GLU A 437 23.92 58.77 9.71
N MET A 438 25.09 58.14 9.63
CA MET A 438 26.30 58.62 10.28
C MET A 438 26.65 60.04 9.83
N GLN A 439 26.68 61.00 10.75
CA GLN A 439 26.96 62.41 10.46
C GLN A 439 28.47 62.73 10.46
N PRO A 440 28.92 63.73 9.68
CA PRO A 440 30.27 64.25 9.75
C PRO A 440 30.58 64.72 11.17
N ARG A 441 31.82 64.52 11.64
CA ARG A 441 32.23 65.01 12.95
C ARG A 441 32.11 66.54 12.94
N GLU A 442 31.23 67.12 13.76
CA GLU A 442 31.32 68.54 14.08
C GLU A 442 32.66 68.73 14.80
N ASN A 443 33.63 69.33 14.13
CA ASN A 443 34.94 69.57 14.70
C ASN A 443 34.82 70.60 15.83
N GLU A 444 34.72 70.15 17.08
CA GLU A 444 34.97 70.99 18.27
C GLU A 444 36.35 71.68 18.20
N LEU A 445 37.29 71.12 17.41
CA LEU A 445 38.60 71.70 17.17
C LEU A 445 38.54 73.06 16.44
N ASP A 446 37.52 73.30 15.61
CA ASP A 446 37.42 74.54 14.84
C ASP A 446 36.93 75.71 15.72
N LEU A 447 36.11 75.44 16.74
CA LEU A 447 35.68 76.47 17.69
C LEU A 447 36.84 76.94 18.59
N VAL A 448 37.73 76.02 18.99
CA VAL A 448 38.92 76.34 19.80
C VAL A 448 39.99 77.02 18.94
N LEU A 449 40.18 76.59 17.68
CA LEU A 449 41.14 77.22 16.78
C LEU A 449 40.69 78.61 16.34
N VAL A 450 39.43 78.78 15.93
CA VAL A 450 38.85 80.08 15.57
C VAL A 450 38.76 80.98 16.81
N GLY A 451 38.32 80.45 17.95
CA GLY A 451 38.31 81.18 19.22
C GLY A 451 39.71 81.63 19.65
N GLY A 452 40.70 80.75 19.52
CA GLY A 452 42.11 81.03 19.83
C GLY A 452 42.73 82.06 18.89
N VAL A 453 42.47 81.97 17.58
CA VAL A 453 42.96 82.95 16.58
C VAL A 453 42.34 84.32 16.81
N VAL A 454 41.03 84.41 17.10
CA VAL A 454 40.36 85.67 17.42
C VAL A 454 40.92 86.31 18.70
N LEU A 455 41.18 85.52 19.74
CA LEU A 455 41.79 86.01 20.98
C LEU A 455 43.22 86.52 20.77
N LEU A 456 43.99 85.87 19.90
CA LEU A 456 45.35 86.27 19.54
C LEU A 456 45.36 87.58 18.74
N PHE A 457 44.42 87.76 17.80
CA PHE A 457 44.26 89.04 17.09
C PHE A 457 43.82 90.18 18.01
N LEU A 458 42.91 89.95 18.96
CA LEU A 458 42.48 90.96 19.93
C LEU A 458 43.59 91.36 20.90
N SER A 459 44.39 90.40 21.37
CA SER A 459 45.53 90.69 22.25
C SER A 459 46.66 91.41 21.51
N ALA A 460 46.94 91.06 20.25
CA ALA A 460 47.87 91.80 19.40
C ALA A 460 47.42 93.25 19.15
N ALA A 461 46.12 93.49 18.89
CA ALA A 461 45.55 94.82 18.77
C ALA A 461 45.65 95.62 20.07
N GLY A 462 45.40 94.99 21.23
CA GLY A 462 45.56 95.62 22.55
C GLY A 462 47.01 96.03 22.84
N ILE A 463 47.97 95.17 22.53
CA ILE A 463 49.41 95.46 22.67
C ILE A 463 49.83 96.60 21.74
N PHE A 464 49.32 96.64 20.51
CA PHE A 464 49.63 97.71 19.55
C PHE A 464 49.11 99.08 19.99
N ILE A 465 47.89 99.13 20.54
CA ILE A 465 47.30 100.35 21.11
C ILE A 465 48.10 100.81 22.34
N TYR A 466 48.51 99.87 23.21
CA TYR A 466 49.32 100.16 24.38
C TYR A 466 50.69 100.76 24.00
N PHE A 467 51.40 100.17 23.04
CA PHE A 467 52.68 100.70 22.56
C PHE A 467 52.56 102.06 21.86
N LYS A 468 51.46 102.32 21.14
CA LYS A 468 51.20 103.63 20.54
C LYS A 468 51.04 104.71 21.62
N LYS A 469 50.29 104.43 22.68
CA LYS A 469 50.06 105.36 23.79
C LYS A 469 51.35 105.61 24.61
N TYR A 470 52.15 104.58 24.82
CA TYR A 470 53.43 104.69 25.54
C TYR A 470 54.49 105.53 24.80
N LYS A 471 54.39 105.61 23.46
CA LYS A 471 55.28 106.42 22.62
C LYS A 471 54.87 107.91 22.60
N GLU A 472 53.59 108.20 22.80
CA GLU A 472 53.06 109.57 22.88
C GLU A 472 53.35 110.22 24.25
N GLU A 473 53.39 109.44 25.34
CA GLU A 473 53.66 109.95 26.69
C GLU A 473 55.16 110.15 27.03
N ASN A 474 56.09 109.51 26.30
CA ASN A 474 57.54 109.60 26.56
C ASN A 474 58.32 110.53 25.61
N ALA A 475 57.63 111.33 24.78
CA ALA A 475 58.26 112.28 23.86
C ALA A 475 58.30 113.74 24.35
N ALA A 476 57.80 114.02 25.57
CA ALA A 476 57.91 115.34 26.20
C ALA A 476 59.02 115.32 27.26
N THR A 477 60.16 115.88 26.87
CA THR A 477 61.40 116.10 27.61
C THR A 477 61.24 116.67 29.03
N ILE A 478 61.89 116.00 29.98
CA ILE A 478 62.35 116.51 31.28
C ILE A 478 63.74 117.13 31.07
N ASP A 479 63.93 118.41 31.45
CA ASP A 479 65.26 119.00 31.72
C ASP A 479 65.29 119.73 33.07
N ILE A 480 65.63 118.93 34.07
CA ILE A 480 66.44 119.12 35.28
C ILE A 480 66.90 120.56 35.63
N ARG A 481 66.27 121.15 36.65
CA ARG A 481 66.98 121.88 37.73
C ARG A 481 66.06 122.10 38.93
N GLU A 482 66.68 122.05 40.10
CA GLU A 482 66.22 122.55 41.41
C GLU A 482 65.47 121.62 42.37
N LEU A 483 66.03 121.60 43.60
CA LEU A 483 65.48 121.24 44.91
C LEU A 483 65.53 119.74 45.23
N ASN A 484 66.60 119.19 45.80
CA ASN A 484 67.24 119.56 47.08
C ASN A 484 66.21 119.64 48.22
N ASN A 485 66.00 118.54 48.95
CA ASN A 485 66.17 118.48 50.40
C ASN A 485 65.57 117.19 51.00
N THR A 486 66.43 116.50 51.77
CA THR A 486 66.16 115.84 53.08
C THR A 486 65.09 114.76 53.17
N SER A 487 65.19 113.74 54.01
CA SER A 487 66.19 113.19 54.93
C SER A 487 65.43 112.07 55.67
N ASP A 488 66.15 111.03 56.11
CA ASP A 488 65.76 110.11 57.19
C ASP A 488 64.55 109.18 56.93
N SER A 489 64.46 107.95 57.42
CA SER A 489 65.29 107.08 58.27
C SER A 489 64.66 105.68 58.20
N ALA A 490 65.49 104.63 58.21
CA ALA A 490 65.08 103.24 58.42
C ALA A 490 64.58 103.00 59.88
N PRO A 491 64.23 101.79 60.35
CA PRO A 491 63.70 100.53 59.74
C PRO A 491 62.50 99.99 60.61
N PRO A 492 62.26 98.67 60.89
CA PRO A 492 62.22 97.41 60.12
C PRO A 492 60.87 96.62 60.27
N ARG A 493 60.78 95.45 59.60
CA ARG A 493 60.13 94.18 60.02
C ARG A 493 58.68 94.17 60.55
N GLY A 494 57.86 93.28 59.98
CA GLY A 494 56.69 92.71 60.67
C GLY A 494 55.89 91.73 59.83
N THR A 495 55.98 90.47 60.18
CA THR A 495 55.21 89.32 59.67
C THR A 495 53.79 89.25 60.24
N THR A 496 52.87 88.70 59.42
CA THR A 496 51.74 87.80 59.74
C THR A 496 50.59 88.26 60.65
N GLU A 497 49.36 88.16 60.09
CA GLU A 497 48.15 87.50 60.66
C GLU A 497 47.09 87.46 59.52
N SER A 498 46.52 86.33 59.08
CA SER A 498 45.42 85.56 59.71
C SER A 498 44.26 86.47 60.15
N GLY A 499 43.01 86.38 59.70
CA GLY A 499 42.25 85.41 58.92
C GLY A 499 40.75 85.76 59.05
N ASN A 500 39.93 85.09 58.24
CA ASN A 500 38.47 84.89 58.37
C ASN A 500 37.53 86.11 58.41
N LYS A 501 36.72 86.21 57.34
CA LYS A 501 35.34 85.73 57.37
C LYS A 501 35.01 84.99 56.09
#